data_AF-W2SR78-F1
#
_entry.id   AF-W2SR78-F1
#
_cell.length_a   1.000
_cell.length_b   1.000
_cell.length_c   1.000
_cell.angle_alpha   90.00
_cell.angle_beta   90.00
_cell.angle_gamma   90.00
#
_symmetry.space_group_name_H-M   'P 1'
#
loop_
_entity.id
_entity.type
_entity.pdbx_description
1 polymer ?
#
loop_
_entity_poly.entity_id
_entity_poly.type
_entity_poly.pdbx_seq_one_letter_code
_entity_poly.pdbx_strand_id
1 'polypeptide(L)' 'MPLFGDTGRVVAAATLVIEWKFIHEAGCRGRVEDVVVDKEMRGKKMGALLNRILVALAKQ' A
#
# COMPACT_ATOMS: atom_id res chain seq x y z
N MET A 1 24.88 -6.76 19.51
CA MET A 1 23.53 -7.03 18.97
C MET A 1 23.61 -6.79 17.48
N PRO A 2 23.57 -7.82 16.62
CA PRO A 2 23.76 -7.60 15.19
C PRO A 2 22.56 -6.83 14.66
N LEU A 3 22.83 -5.67 14.06
CA LEU A 3 21.86 -4.92 13.28
C LEU A 3 21.49 -5.82 12.10
N PHE A 4 20.22 -6.25 12.07
CA PHE A 4 19.71 -7.11 10.99
C PHE A 4 20.10 -6.50 9.64
N GLY A 5 20.81 -7.31 8.85
CA GLY A 5 21.36 -6.91 7.56
C GLY A 5 20.29 -6.31 6.66
N ASP A 6 20.60 -5.12 6.16
CA ASP A 6 19.77 -4.40 5.20
C ASP A 6 19.89 -5.09 3.84
N THR A 7 19.18 -6.20 3.69
CA THR A 7 19.20 -7.00 2.46
C THR A 7 18.46 -6.31 1.30
N GLY A 8 17.82 -5.16 1.54
CA GLY A 8 16.95 -4.49 0.56
C GLY A 8 15.76 -5.36 0.13
N ARG A 9 15.48 -6.45 0.85
CA ARG A 9 14.46 -7.42 0.46
C ARG A 9 13.08 -6.79 0.62
N VAL A 10 12.33 -6.73 -0.49
CA VAL A 10 10.91 -6.37 -0.47
C VAL A 10 10.11 -7.48 0.21
N VAL A 11 9.38 -7.13 1.27
CA VAL A 11 8.57 -8.08 2.06
C VAL A 11 7.08 -7.76 2.08
N ALA A 12 6.67 -6.63 1.50
CA ALA A 12 5.27 -6.27 1.35
C ALA A 12 5.11 -5.29 0.16
N ALA A 13 3.97 -5.37 -0.51
CA ALA A 13 3.60 -4.50 -1.63
C ALA A 13 2.09 -4.25 -1.65
N ALA A 14 1.69 -3.16 -2.27
CA ALA A 14 0.29 -2.80 -2.53
C ALA A 14 0.23 -1.78 -3.67
N THR A 15 -0.87 -1.75 -4.41
CA THR A 15 -1.07 -0.87 -5.55
C THR A 15 -2.17 0.15 -5.24
N LEU A 16 -1.96 1.43 -5.61
CA LEU A 16 -3.01 2.44 -5.66
C LEU A 16 -3.31 2.76 -7.13
N VAL A 17 -4.53 2.45 -7.56
CA VAL A 17 -5.04 2.83 -8.89
C VAL A 17 -5.92 4.07 -8.76
N ILE A 18 -5.64 5.10 -9.56
CA ILE A 18 -6.48 6.29 -9.67
C ILE A 18 -7.32 6.17 -10.94
N GLU A 19 -8.63 6.03 -10.79
CA GLU A 19 -9.57 5.92 -11.89
C GLU A 19 -10.34 7.23 -12.06
N TRP A 20 -10.32 7.80 -13.26
CA TRP A 20 -11.14 8.96 -13.62
C TRP A 20 -12.54 8.51 -14.05
N LYS A 21 -13.55 9.27 -13.64
CA LYS A 21 -14.96 8.95 -13.91
C LYS A 21 -15.68 10.19 -14.40
N PHE A 22 -16.70 10.03 -15.25
CA PHE A 22 -17.56 11.15 -15.67
C PHE A 22 -18.46 11.67 -14.55
N ILE A 23 -18.88 10.78 -13.64
CA ILE A 23 -19.68 11.15 -12.46
C ILE A 23 -18.87 11.99 -11.48
N HIS A 24 -19.56 12.69 -10.56
CA HIS A 24 -18.93 13.56 -9.57
C HIS A 24 -18.02 14.62 -10.22
N GLU A 25 -18.56 15.40 -11.16
CA GLU A 25 -17.86 16.52 -11.82
C GLU A 25 -16.57 16.08 -12.54
N ALA A 26 -16.63 14.98 -13.29
CA ALA A 26 -15.46 14.36 -13.91
C ALA A 26 -14.35 13.99 -12.89
N GLY A 27 -14.74 13.65 -11.66
CA GLY A 27 -13.83 13.37 -10.55
C GLY A 27 -13.09 12.04 -10.66
N CYS A 28 -12.23 11.75 -9.68
CA CYS A 28 -11.47 10.50 -9.62
C CYS A 28 -11.77 9.67 -8.36
N ARG A 29 -11.42 8.38 -8.43
CA ARG A 29 -11.52 7.43 -7.31
C ARG A 29 -10.22 6.65 -7.17
N GLY A 30 -9.61 6.70 -5.98
CA GLY A 30 -8.52 5.81 -5.61
C GLY A 30 -9.01 4.42 -5.21
N ARG A 31 -8.34 3.37 -5.69
CA ARG A 31 -8.58 1.96 -5.34
C ARG A 31 -7.27 1.34 -4.86
N VAL A 32 -7.30 0.73 -3.68
CA VAL A 32 -6.19 -0.06 -3.16
C VAL A 32 -6.36 -1.50 -3.63
N GLU A 33 -5.34 -2.04 -4.27
CA GLU A 33 -5.33 -3.38 -4.88
C GLU A 33 -4.07 -4.15 -4.47
N ASP A 34 -4.12 -5.48 -4.60
CA ASP A 34 -2.98 -6.40 -4.46
C ASP A 34 -2.12 -6.22 -3.20
N VAL A 35 -2.76 -5.97 -2.04
CA VAL A 35 -2.05 -5.89 -0.75
C VAL A 35 -1.51 -7.27 -0.37
N VAL A 36 -0.20 -7.43 -0.41
CA VAL A 36 0.49 -8.68 -0.10
C VAL A 36 1.61 -8.46 0.91
N VAL A 37 1.74 -9.42 1.84
CA VAL A 37 2.81 -9.44 2.84
C VAL A 37 3.42 -10.84 2.87
N ASP A 38 4.74 -10.89 2.82
CA ASP A 38 5.54 -12.10 2.99
C ASP A 38 5.09 -12.85 4.25
N LYS A 39 4.96 -14.18 4.14
CA LYS A 39 4.43 -15.04 5.20
C LYS A 39 5.15 -14.86 6.54
N GLU A 40 6.47 -14.67 6.53
CA GLU A 40 7.31 -14.51 7.73
C GLU A 40 7.16 -13.12 8.38
N MET A 41 6.62 -12.16 7.64
CA MET A 41 6.43 -10.78 8.07
C MET A 41 4.97 -10.44 8.39
N ARG A 42 4.04 -11.40 8.22
CA ARG A 42 2.63 -11.26 8.64
C ARG A 42 2.52 -11.09 10.16
N GLY A 43 1.41 -10.49 10.61
CA GLY A 43 1.18 -10.14 12.03
C GLY A 43 1.92 -8.88 12.50
N LYS A 44 2.89 -8.37 11.74
CA LYS A 44 3.68 -7.16 12.07
C LYS A 44 3.08 -5.85 11.53
N LYS A 45 1.77 -5.84 11.24
CA LYS A 45 0.98 -4.68 10.78
C LYS A 45 1.41 -4.03 9.45
N MET A 46 2.28 -4.66 8.66
CA MET A 46 2.77 -4.08 7.39
C MET A 46 1.64 -3.81 6.37
N GLY A 47 0.69 -4.73 6.21
CA GLY A 47 -0.45 -4.51 5.31
C GLY A 47 -1.34 -3.34 5.75
N ALA A 48 -1.54 -3.16 7.07
CA ALA A 48 -2.28 -2.02 7.60
C ALA A 48 -1.54 -0.69 7.39
N LEU A 49 -0.21 -0.71 7.50
CA LEU A 49 0.64 0.45 7.21
C LEU A 49 0.54 0.84 5.72
N LEU A 50 0.71 -0.11 4.81
CA LEU A 50 0.58 0.12 3.37
C LEU A 50 -0.79 0.70 3.03
N ASN A 51 -1.88 0.10 3.52
CA ASN A 51 -3.22 0.59 3.26
C ASN A 51 -3.43 2.03 3.75
N ARG A 52 -2.95 2.37 4.96
CA ARG A 52 -3.04 3.75 5.47
C ARG A 52 -2.28 4.75 4.60
N ILE A 53 -1.07 4.38 4.16
CA ILE A 53 -0.26 5.23 3.29
C ILE A 53 -0.97 5.45 1.95
N LEU A 54 -1.46 4.39 1.30
CA LEU A 54 -2.15 4.52 0.01
C LEU A 54 -3.46 5.30 0.13
N VAL A 55 -4.23 5.14 1.22
CA VAL A 55 -5.42 5.96 1.48
C VAL A 55 -5.07 7.43 1.70
N ALA A 56 -3.94 7.73 2.35
CA ALA A 56 -3.48 9.11 2.51
C ALA A 56 -3.01 9.70 1.16
N LEU A 57 -2.29 8.93 0.35
CA LEU A 57 -1.86 9.33 -0.99
C LEU A 57 -3.04 9.59 -1.92
N ALA A 58 -4.11 8.80 -1.84
CA ALA A 58 -5.32 8.99 -2.65
C ALA A 58 -6.13 10.25 -2.31
N LYS A 59 -5.77 10.97 -1.23
CA LYS A 59 -6.45 12.19 -0.76
C LYS A 59 -5.61 13.45 -0.96
N GLN A 60 -4.37 13.33 -1.46
CA GLN A 60 -3.54 14.47 -1.86
C GLN A 60 -4.06 15.02 -3.19
#